data_AF-A0A0P7A1H4-F1
#
_entry.id   AF-A0A0P7A1H4-F1
#
_cell.length_a   1.000
_cell.length_b   1.000
_cell.length_c   1.000
_cell.angle_alpha   90.00
_cell.angle_beta   90.00
_cell.angle_gamma   90.00
#
_symmetry.space_group_name_H-M   'P 1'
#
loop_
_entity.id
_entity.type
_entity.pdbx_description
1 polymer ?
#
loop_
_entity_poly.entity_id
_entity_poly.type
_entity_poly.pdbx_seq_one_letter_code
_entity_poly.pdbx_strand_id
1 'polypeptide(L)'
;MNISRLGIKLSLLILFSMASALNAQLSYVPQDNLRDAIRIAQWTELKPQTPKKQRFLTGLVFGSNQCFQIFEDAARRAGHQPYELPTIAAFYQVVLKETITGDAMSNKEVEHIYQTTSKQFQNQKPDITMAHTNLQRVYDSLIIQAIWVATVFELSKKRSVEIQETAQGLLNAFSLEKLIGLSEEKSANTTLVVSQPKESAPIQAKAVINTKTPLGLTDVIMRTVTNYGLNGVYIKNEVSVLFADGTIFSNPNEPLDALDAVISKRQNPKKWGKWQKIGSVLRVTKPWKNKSYDWKKWFRVRPAEKGQKIVGHFNSLDGFGGSTVINAAMVAFDSQGRFAWKTVKGGNTSWKPIYSKSASAGTYEIDEYKITLTYNNGVRESFFFGFYPMDDEHFVIGSSHFTPKK
;
A
#
# COMPACT_ATOMS: atom_id res chain seq x y z
N MET A 1 31.06 -15.75 -28.22
CA MET A 1 30.04 -14.84 -28.79
C MET A 1 28.78 -14.87 -27.92
N ASN A 2 28.42 -13.74 -27.30
CA ASN A 2 27.37 -13.62 -26.27
C ASN A 2 26.04 -13.15 -26.90
N ILE A 3 25.27 -14.08 -27.48
CA ILE A 3 23.96 -13.77 -28.10
C ILE A 3 22.85 -13.65 -27.03
N SER A 4 23.01 -14.29 -25.86
CA SER A 4 21.98 -14.33 -24.81
C SER A 4 21.83 -13.03 -23.99
N ARG A 5 22.91 -12.25 -23.84
CA ARG A 5 22.86 -10.98 -23.09
C ARG A 5 22.28 -9.81 -23.89
N LEU A 6 22.24 -9.92 -25.22
CA LEU A 6 21.72 -8.87 -26.11
C LEU A 6 20.17 -8.92 -26.20
N GLY A 7 19.58 -10.13 -26.23
CA GLY A 7 18.13 -10.32 -26.26
C GLY A 7 17.40 -9.76 -25.04
N ILE A 8 17.97 -9.96 -23.83
CA ILE A 8 17.36 -9.49 -22.57
C ILE A 8 17.35 -7.95 -22.48
N LYS A 9 18.40 -7.29 -22.97
CA LYS A 9 18.48 -5.82 -22.99
C LYS A 9 17.54 -5.21 -24.03
N LEU A 10 17.34 -5.87 -25.17
CA LEU A 10 16.47 -5.38 -26.24
C LEU A 10 14.98 -5.45 -25.85
N SER A 11 14.55 -6.52 -25.17
CA SER A 11 13.16 -6.66 -24.69
C SER A 11 12.81 -5.64 -23.61
N LEU A 12 13.74 -5.31 -22.71
CA LEU A 12 13.57 -4.26 -21.70
C LEU A 12 13.51 -2.85 -22.32
N LEU A 13 14.23 -2.62 -23.42
CA LEU A 13 14.24 -1.34 -24.13
C LEU A 13 12.93 -1.10 -24.92
N ILE A 14 12.38 -2.16 -25.54
CA ILE A 14 11.11 -2.12 -26.29
C ILE A 14 9.91 -1.90 -25.33
N LEU A 15 9.92 -2.54 -24.16
CA LEU A 15 8.92 -2.29 -23.11
C LEU A 15 8.98 -0.85 -22.57
N PHE A 16 10.19 -0.27 -22.49
CA PHE A 16 10.37 1.12 -22.04
C PHE A 16 9.98 2.16 -23.11
N SER A 17 10.21 1.88 -24.40
CA SER A 17 9.84 2.79 -25.50
C SER A 17 8.34 2.80 -25.79
N MET A 18 7.65 1.65 -25.71
CA MET A 18 6.19 1.57 -25.83
C MET A 18 5.47 2.34 -24.71
N ALA A 19 5.95 2.25 -23.46
CA ALA A 19 5.40 3.01 -22.34
C ALA A 19 5.60 4.53 -22.47
N SER A 20 6.61 4.96 -23.24
CA SER A 20 6.94 6.37 -23.46
C SER A 20 6.13 6.99 -24.61
N ALA A 21 5.83 6.22 -25.67
CA ALA A 21 5.08 6.69 -26.84
C ALA A 21 3.56 6.82 -26.60
N LEU A 22 3.00 6.05 -25.65
CA LEU A 22 1.59 6.13 -25.26
C LEU A 22 1.24 7.36 -24.39
N ASN A 23 2.23 8.18 -24.02
CA ASN A 23 2.09 9.29 -23.07
C ASN A 23 2.02 10.68 -23.74
N ALA A 24 1.88 10.72 -25.06
CA ALA A 24 1.93 11.95 -25.85
C ALA A 24 0.62 12.23 -26.60
N GLN A 25 -0.52 12.16 -25.91
CA GLN A 25 -1.76 12.87 -26.26
C GLN A 25 -2.80 12.52 -25.20
N LEU A 26 -3.25 13.51 -24.43
CA LEU A 26 -4.64 13.64 -23.98
C LEU A 26 -4.76 14.92 -23.12
N SER A 27 -5.36 15.93 -23.74
CA SER A 27 -5.88 17.13 -23.13
C SER A 27 -7.03 16.80 -22.18
N TYR A 28 -7.22 17.66 -21.19
CA TYR A 28 -8.23 17.58 -20.15
C TYR A 28 -9.66 17.57 -20.72
N VAL A 29 -10.47 16.57 -20.34
CA VAL A 29 -11.95 16.58 -20.43
C VAL A 29 -12.49 16.23 -19.04
N PRO A 30 -13.35 17.05 -18.44
CA PRO A 30 -14.00 16.73 -17.18
C PRO A 30 -15.32 16.00 -17.45
N GLN A 31 -15.37 14.68 -17.25
CA GLN A 31 -16.54 13.95 -16.77
C GLN A 31 -16.16 12.61 -16.12
N ASP A 32 -16.96 12.25 -15.12
CA ASP A 32 -17.06 11.06 -14.29
C ASP A 32 -15.89 10.07 -14.29
N ASN A 33 -15.07 10.26 -13.24
CA ASN A 33 -13.94 9.46 -12.80
C ASN A 33 -13.27 8.65 -13.92
N LEU A 34 -12.44 9.33 -14.73
CA LEU A 34 -11.47 8.71 -15.63
C LEU A 34 -10.68 7.58 -14.93
N ARG A 35 -10.48 7.63 -13.61
CA ARG A 35 -9.82 6.59 -12.81
C ARG A 35 -10.72 5.39 -12.51
N ASP A 36 -12.05 5.53 -12.45
CA ASP A 36 -13.00 4.42 -12.40
C ASP A 36 -13.36 3.93 -13.78
N ALA A 37 -13.39 4.78 -14.81
CA ALA A 37 -13.47 4.33 -16.20
C ALA A 37 -12.19 3.58 -16.62
N ILE A 38 -11.00 4.03 -16.18
CA ILE A 38 -9.73 3.34 -16.36
C ILE A 38 -9.60 2.17 -15.37
N ARG A 39 -10.06 2.22 -14.11
CA ARG A 39 -10.07 1.02 -13.23
C ARG A 39 -11.08 0.00 -13.70
N ILE A 40 -12.27 0.38 -14.14
CA ILE A 40 -13.25 -0.55 -14.66
C ILE A 40 -12.73 -1.04 -16.01
N ALA A 41 -12.23 -0.22 -16.92
CA ALA A 41 -11.63 -0.72 -18.17
C ALA A 41 -10.38 -1.58 -17.93
N GLN A 42 -9.42 -1.13 -17.10
CA GLN A 42 -8.16 -1.84 -16.83
C GLN A 42 -8.33 -3.02 -15.88
N TRP A 43 -9.18 -2.97 -14.85
CA TRP A 43 -9.50 -4.15 -14.02
C TRP A 43 -10.44 -5.11 -14.74
N THR A 44 -11.35 -4.66 -15.61
CA THR A 44 -12.10 -5.54 -16.51
C THR A 44 -11.18 -6.12 -17.60
N GLU A 45 -10.10 -5.42 -17.98
CA GLU A 45 -9.01 -5.94 -18.81
C GLU A 45 -8.00 -6.83 -18.05
N LEU A 46 -7.71 -6.59 -16.77
CA LEU A 46 -6.66 -7.25 -15.97
C LEU A 46 -7.19 -8.37 -15.08
N LYS A 47 -8.48 -8.34 -14.71
CA LYS A 47 -9.21 -9.54 -14.30
C LYS A 47 -9.04 -10.52 -15.47
N PRO A 48 -8.68 -11.79 -15.21
CA PRO A 48 -8.49 -12.76 -16.28
C PRO A 48 -9.85 -13.07 -16.91
N GLN A 49 -10.35 -12.19 -17.76
CA GLN A 49 -11.58 -12.39 -18.51
C GLN A 49 -11.34 -13.23 -19.76
N THR A 50 -10.07 -13.53 -20.06
CA THR A 50 -9.72 -14.45 -21.14
C THR A 50 -8.56 -15.37 -20.74
N PRO A 51 -8.61 -16.65 -21.15
CA PRO A 51 -7.56 -17.65 -20.90
C PRO A 51 -6.14 -17.22 -21.28
N LYS A 52 -5.98 -16.30 -22.23
CA LYS A 52 -4.68 -15.78 -22.68
C LYS A 52 -3.98 -14.90 -21.63
N LYS A 53 -4.72 -14.14 -20.83
CA LYS A 53 -4.15 -13.23 -19.82
C LYS A 53 -3.77 -13.99 -18.54
N GLN A 54 -4.52 -15.03 -18.19
CA GLN A 54 -4.15 -15.96 -17.11
C GLN A 54 -2.87 -16.72 -17.47
N ARG A 55 -2.76 -17.25 -18.71
CA ARG A 55 -1.52 -17.82 -19.28
C ARG A 55 -0.32 -16.87 -19.24
N PHE A 56 -0.54 -15.57 -19.44
CA PHE A 56 0.54 -14.59 -19.43
C PHE A 56 1.10 -14.35 -18.02
N LEU A 57 0.23 -14.23 -17.01
CA LEU A 57 0.66 -14.05 -15.62
C LEU A 57 1.27 -15.32 -15.03
N THR A 58 0.72 -16.51 -15.31
CA THR A 58 1.34 -17.78 -14.90
C THR A 58 2.64 -18.05 -15.66
N GLY A 59 2.68 -17.77 -16.97
CA GLY A 59 3.91 -17.89 -17.77
C GLY A 59 5.03 -16.94 -17.34
N LEU A 60 4.70 -15.72 -16.90
CA LEU A 60 5.65 -14.74 -16.36
C LEU A 60 6.22 -15.12 -14.99
N VAL A 61 5.40 -15.76 -14.14
CA VAL A 61 5.78 -16.08 -12.75
C VAL A 61 6.47 -17.43 -12.64
N PHE A 62 6.09 -18.42 -13.46
CA PHE A 62 6.55 -19.81 -13.28
C PHE A 62 7.53 -20.30 -14.34
N GLY A 63 7.74 -19.57 -15.45
CA GLY A 63 8.66 -19.99 -16.52
C GLY A 63 8.32 -21.34 -17.20
N SER A 64 7.27 -22.05 -16.77
CA SER A 64 6.90 -23.38 -17.23
C SER A 64 5.51 -23.37 -17.90
N ASN A 65 5.47 -22.92 -19.15
CA ASN A 65 4.27 -23.09 -19.99
C ASN A 65 3.80 -24.56 -20.08
N GLN A 66 4.69 -25.52 -19.86
CA GLN A 66 4.40 -26.96 -19.90
C GLN A 66 3.50 -27.42 -18.74
N CYS A 67 3.79 -27.05 -17.49
CA CYS A 67 3.00 -27.50 -16.35
C CYS A 67 1.57 -26.95 -16.37
N PHE A 68 1.43 -25.69 -16.80
CA PHE A 68 0.12 -25.07 -16.98
C PHE A 68 -0.70 -25.75 -18.09
N GLN A 69 -0.07 -26.17 -19.19
CA GLN A 69 -0.74 -26.93 -20.26
C GLN A 69 -1.15 -28.33 -19.78
N ILE A 70 -0.26 -29.06 -19.12
CA ILE A 70 -0.53 -30.39 -18.56
C ILE A 70 -1.68 -30.32 -17.56
N PHE A 71 -1.70 -29.28 -16.73
CA PHE A 71 -2.76 -29.01 -15.78
C PHE A 71 -4.09 -28.64 -16.44
N GLU A 72 -4.10 -27.75 -17.44
CA GLU A 72 -5.31 -27.42 -18.20
C GLU A 72 -5.91 -28.70 -18.82
N ASP A 73 -5.06 -29.58 -19.35
CA ASP A 73 -5.50 -30.83 -19.98
C ASP A 73 -5.99 -31.87 -18.95
N ALA A 74 -5.43 -31.91 -17.74
CA ALA A 74 -5.95 -32.71 -16.64
C ALA A 74 -7.35 -32.21 -16.21
N ALA A 75 -7.50 -30.90 -16.00
CA ALA A 75 -8.77 -30.28 -15.63
C ALA A 75 -9.87 -30.54 -16.68
N ARG A 76 -9.56 -30.34 -17.96
CA ARG A 76 -10.50 -30.58 -19.06
C ARG A 76 -10.91 -32.04 -19.17
N ARG A 77 -9.98 -32.99 -19.02
CA ARG A 77 -10.29 -34.45 -19.05
C ARG A 77 -11.19 -34.87 -17.90
N ALA A 78 -11.09 -34.20 -16.75
CA ALA A 78 -11.98 -34.41 -15.61
C ALA A 78 -13.32 -33.65 -15.71
N GLY A 79 -13.59 -32.95 -16.82
CA GLY A 79 -14.84 -32.21 -17.03
C GLY A 79 -14.93 -30.85 -16.32
N HIS A 80 -13.81 -30.32 -15.82
CA HIS A 80 -13.78 -29.07 -15.08
C HIS A 80 -13.18 -27.94 -15.89
N GLN A 81 -13.63 -26.71 -15.59
CA GLN A 81 -13.00 -25.53 -16.15
C GLN A 81 -11.71 -25.17 -15.38
N PRO A 82 -10.60 -24.80 -16.05
CA PRO A 82 -9.31 -24.46 -15.42
C PRO A 82 -9.34 -23.35 -14.35
N TYR A 83 -10.47 -22.66 -14.22
CA TYR A 83 -10.68 -21.52 -13.35
C TYR A 83 -11.64 -21.81 -12.19
N GLU A 84 -12.09 -23.06 -12.02
CA GLU A 84 -12.83 -23.48 -10.83
C GLU A 84 -11.91 -23.55 -9.60
N LEU A 85 -12.49 -23.37 -8.41
CA LEU A 85 -11.74 -23.33 -7.15
C LEU A 85 -10.92 -24.62 -6.87
N PRO A 86 -11.46 -25.84 -7.07
CA PRO A 86 -10.68 -27.07 -6.88
C PRO A 86 -9.49 -27.15 -7.85
N THR A 87 -9.69 -26.61 -9.06
CA THR A 87 -8.69 -26.57 -10.11
C THR A 87 -7.55 -25.64 -9.71
N ILE A 88 -7.84 -24.44 -9.23
CA ILE A 88 -6.80 -23.49 -8.80
C ILE A 88 -6.05 -23.97 -7.55
N ALA A 89 -6.75 -24.60 -6.62
CA ALA A 89 -6.10 -25.23 -5.47
C ALA A 89 -5.14 -26.35 -5.92
N ALA A 90 -5.53 -27.18 -6.90
CA ALA A 90 -4.67 -28.21 -7.46
C ALA A 90 -3.46 -27.62 -8.19
N PHE A 91 -3.64 -26.54 -8.96
CA PHE A 91 -2.55 -25.83 -9.62
C PHE A 91 -1.53 -25.30 -8.61
N TYR A 92 -2.01 -24.68 -7.52
CA TYR A 92 -1.15 -24.22 -6.44
C TYR A 92 -0.32 -25.37 -5.83
N GLN A 93 -0.93 -26.53 -5.59
CA GLN A 93 -0.24 -27.71 -5.06
C GLN A 93 0.85 -28.23 -6.00
N VAL A 94 0.60 -28.24 -7.31
CA VAL A 94 1.60 -28.61 -8.32
C VAL A 94 2.79 -27.65 -8.27
N VAL A 95 2.53 -26.34 -8.29
CA VAL A 95 3.56 -25.30 -8.21
C VAL A 95 4.39 -25.44 -6.93
N LEU A 96 3.72 -25.61 -5.79
CA LEU A 96 4.37 -25.78 -4.49
C LEU A 96 5.25 -27.03 -4.48
N LYS A 97 4.77 -28.14 -5.03
CA LYS A 97 5.53 -29.39 -5.05
C LYS A 97 6.77 -29.31 -5.95
N GLU A 98 6.65 -28.78 -7.18
CA GLU A 98 7.83 -28.57 -8.07
C GLU A 98 8.86 -27.62 -7.44
N THR A 99 8.36 -26.60 -6.75
CA THR A 99 9.18 -25.63 -6.02
C THR A 99 9.93 -26.31 -4.87
N ILE A 100 9.28 -27.21 -4.12
CA ILE A 100 9.90 -27.94 -3.01
C ILE A 100 10.90 -28.99 -3.53
N THR A 101 10.57 -29.72 -4.59
CA THR A 101 11.41 -30.80 -5.11
C THR A 101 12.55 -30.28 -5.99
N GLY A 102 12.37 -29.12 -6.62
CA GLY A 102 13.29 -28.60 -7.63
C GLY A 102 13.17 -29.28 -8.99
N ASP A 103 12.28 -30.27 -9.12
CA ASP A 103 12.07 -31.11 -10.29
C ASP A 103 10.70 -30.86 -10.92
N ALA A 104 10.64 -30.95 -12.25
CA ALA A 104 9.37 -30.88 -12.97
C ALA A 104 8.51 -32.14 -12.68
N MET A 105 7.22 -31.94 -12.45
CA MET A 105 6.29 -33.06 -12.23
C MET A 105 6.02 -33.81 -13.53
N SER A 106 5.85 -35.13 -13.44
CA SER A 106 5.32 -35.91 -14.55
C SER A 106 3.82 -35.67 -14.75
N ASN A 107 3.31 -35.90 -15.97
CA ASN A 107 1.88 -35.78 -16.28
C ASN A 107 1.00 -36.62 -15.34
N LYS A 108 1.48 -37.81 -14.94
CA LYS A 108 0.74 -38.71 -14.04
C LYS A 108 0.63 -38.12 -12.62
N GLU A 109 1.66 -37.42 -12.15
CA GLU A 109 1.64 -36.80 -10.83
C GLU A 109 0.77 -35.55 -10.79
N VAL A 110 0.82 -34.71 -11.84
CA VAL A 110 -0.08 -33.56 -11.97
C VAL A 110 -1.54 -34.02 -11.97
N GLU A 111 -1.85 -35.06 -12.74
CA GLU A 111 -3.18 -35.67 -12.77
C GLU A 111 -3.58 -36.19 -11.39
N HIS A 112 -2.69 -36.92 -10.70
CA HIS A 112 -2.97 -37.45 -9.38
C HIS A 112 -3.26 -36.35 -8.33
N ILE A 113 -2.49 -35.26 -8.34
CA ILE A 113 -2.72 -34.09 -7.47
C ILE A 113 -4.07 -33.46 -7.77
N TYR A 114 -4.40 -33.31 -9.06
CA TYR A 114 -5.68 -32.77 -9.49
C TYR A 114 -6.85 -33.61 -8.98
N GLN A 115 -6.83 -34.91 -9.25
CA GLN A 115 -7.90 -35.83 -8.84
C GLN A 115 -8.07 -35.88 -7.31
N THR A 116 -6.96 -35.90 -6.58
CA THR A 116 -6.98 -35.91 -5.10
C THR A 116 -7.58 -34.63 -4.55
N THR A 117 -7.14 -33.47 -5.05
CA THR A 117 -7.64 -32.15 -4.61
C THR A 117 -9.12 -31.98 -4.96
N SER A 118 -9.52 -32.35 -6.19
CA SER A 118 -10.92 -32.28 -6.61
C SER A 118 -11.82 -33.14 -5.73
N LYS A 119 -11.41 -34.38 -5.44
CA LYS A 119 -12.13 -35.28 -4.55
C LYS A 119 -12.24 -34.74 -3.12
N GLN A 120 -11.19 -34.10 -2.59
CA GLN A 120 -11.24 -33.43 -1.27
C GLN A 120 -12.28 -32.31 -1.26
N PHE A 121 -12.30 -31.46 -2.28
CA PHE A 121 -13.29 -30.39 -2.42
C PHE A 121 -14.73 -30.93 -2.54
N GLN A 122 -14.93 -31.99 -3.32
CA GLN A 122 -16.24 -32.63 -3.45
C GLN A 122 -16.73 -33.24 -2.12
N ASN A 123 -15.83 -33.89 -1.38
CA ASN A 123 -16.15 -34.51 -0.10
C ASN A 123 -16.44 -33.49 1.01
N GLN A 124 -15.81 -32.32 0.95
CA GLN A 124 -16.01 -31.26 1.93
C GLN A 124 -17.35 -30.53 1.77
N LYS A 125 -18.09 -30.75 0.66
CA LYS A 125 -19.34 -30.03 0.32
C LYS A 125 -19.28 -28.57 0.77
N PRO A 126 -18.28 -27.79 0.32
CA PRO A 126 -18.14 -26.40 0.76
C PRO A 126 -19.48 -25.71 0.52
N ASP A 127 -20.00 -25.05 1.55
CA ASP A 127 -21.32 -24.43 1.49
C ASP A 127 -21.34 -23.47 0.29
N ILE A 128 -22.01 -23.91 -0.78
CA ILE A 128 -22.00 -23.23 -2.08
C ILE A 128 -22.80 -21.91 -1.98
N THR A 129 -23.42 -21.64 -0.83
CA THR A 129 -24.01 -20.35 -0.48
C THR A 129 -22.97 -19.30 -0.04
N MET A 130 -21.67 -19.62 -0.07
CA MET A 130 -20.63 -18.60 0.08
C MET A 130 -20.88 -17.45 -0.90
N ALA A 131 -21.20 -16.28 -0.34
CA ALA A 131 -21.37 -15.06 -1.10
C ALA A 131 -20.19 -14.87 -2.07
N HIS A 132 -20.47 -14.44 -3.30
CA HIS A 132 -19.49 -14.32 -4.39
C HIS A 132 -18.19 -13.60 -3.97
N THR A 133 -18.28 -12.65 -3.02
CA THR A 133 -17.14 -11.93 -2.44
C THR A 133 -16.20 -12.81 -1.61
N ASN A 134 -16.70 -13.82 -0.91
CA ASN A 134 -15.89 -14.74 -0.11
C ASN A 134 -15.14 -15.72 -1.01
N LEU A 135 -15.79 -16.23 -2.06
CA LEU A 135 -15.15 -17.10 -3.04
C LEU A 135 -14.04 -16.37 -3.81
N GLN A 136 -14.28 -15.13 -4.23
CA GLN A 136 -13.25 -14.29 -4.86
C GLN A 136 -12.07 -14.03 -3.92
N ARG A 137 -12.30 -13.81 -2.62
CA ARG A 137 -11.22 -13.62 -1.64
C ARG A 137 -10.34 -14.87 -1.49
N VAL A 138 -10.94 -16.06 -1.47
CA VAL A 138 -10.19 -17.32 -1.43
C VAL A 138 -9.36 -17.49 -2.71
N TYR A 139 -9.96 -17.18 -3.86
CA TYR A 139 -9.29 -17.20 -5.17
C TYR A 139 -8.07 -16.27 -5.20
N ASP A 140 -8.24 -15.01 -4.81
CA ASP A 140 -7.17 -14.00 -4.79
C ASP A 140 -6.05 -14.41 -3.83
N SER A 141 -6.40 -14.97 -2.67
CA SER A 141 -5.41 -15.47 -1.68
C SER A 141 -4.57 -16.60 -2.24
N LEU A 142 -5.16 -17.58 -2.93
CA LEU A 142 -4.44 -18.71 -3.52
C LEU A 142 -3.48 -18.25 -4.62
N ILE A 143 -3.88 -17.29 -5.45
CA ILE A 143 -3.02 -16.74 -6.51
C ILE A 143 -1.84 -15.99 -5.92
N ILE A 144 -2.06 -15.12 -4.93
CA ILE A 144 -0.98 -14.35 -4.30
C ILE A 144 0.04 -15.28 -3.65
N GLN A 145 -0.42 -16.36 -3.02
CA GLN A 145 0.44 -17.37 -2.40
C GLN A 145 1.23 -18.16 -3.45
N ALA A 146 0.60 -18.57 -4.56
CA ALA A 146 1.29 -19.20 -5.68
C ALA A 146 2.44 -18.33 -6.21
N ILE A 147 2.18 -17.03 -6.35
CA ILE A 147 3.18 -16.05 -6.81
C ILE A 147 4.32 -15.92 -5.79
N TRP A 148 3.99 -15.88 -4.49
CA TRP A 148 5.00 -15.77 -3.44
C TRP A 148 5.91 -17.00 -3.40
N VAL A 149 5.34 -18.20 -3.44
CA VAL A 149 6.06 -19.49 -3.49
C VAL A 149 7.05 -19.52 -4.65
N ALA A 150 6.60 -19.21 -5.87
CA ALA A 150 7.47 -19.15 -7.04
C ALA A 150 8.56 -18.08 -6.92
N THR A 151 8.24 -16.92 -6.37
CA THR A 151 9.20 -15.83 -6.20
C THR A 151 10.31 -16.24 -5.23
N VAL A 152 9.97 -16.86 -4.10
CA VAL A 152 10.94 -17.35 -3.10
C VAL A 152 11.86 -18.40 -3.73
N PHE A 153 11.31 -19.31 -4.52
CA PHE A 153 12.07 -20.36 -5.21
C PHE A 153 13.01 -19.83 -6.29
N GLU A 154 12.52 -19.01 -7.21
CA GLU A 154 13.36 -18.48 -8.29
C GLU A 154 14.48 -17.57 -7.75
N LEU A 155 14.24 -16.86 -6.65
CA LEU A 155 15.27 -16.07 -5.98
C LEU A 155 16.30 -16.92 -5.22
N SER A 156 15.97 -18.16 -4.82
CA SER A 156 16.87 -19.07 -4.08
C SER A 156 17.69 -20.00 -4.99
N LYS A 157 17.22 -20.28 -6.21
CA LYS A 157 17.78 -21.25 -7.18
C LYS A 157 19.25 -21.06 -7.58
N LYS A 158 19.87 -19.92 -7.24
CA LYS A 158 21.30 -19.61 -7.50
C LYS A 158 22.00 -18.96 -6.30
N ARG A 159 21.51 -19.22 -5.09
CA ARG A 159 22.02 -18.65 -3.84
C ARG A 159 22.72 -19.71 -3.00
N SER A 160 23.27 -19.31 -1.86
CA SER A 160 23.92 -20.23 -0.93
C SER A 160 22.95 -21.31 -0.45
N VAL A 161 23.48 -22.47 -0.04
CA VAL A 161 22.73 -23.59 0.53
C VAL A 161 21.85 -23.12 1.70
N GLU A 162 22.37 -22.25 2.56
CA GLU A 162 21.62 -21.64 3.69
C GLU A 162 20.36 -20.87 3.25
N ILE A 163 20.43 -20.13 2.14
CA ILE A 163 19.28 -19.39 1.59
C ILE A 163 18.26 -20.37 0.98
N GLN A 164 18.72 -21.47 0.40
CA GLN A 164 17.86 -22.53 -0.14
C GLN A 164 17.15 -23.28 0.99
N GLU A 165 17.85 -23.63 2.06
CA GLU A 165 17.28 -24.27 3.25
C GLU A 165 16.26 -23.37 3.96
N THR A 166 16.56 -22.07 4.07
CA THR A 166 15.62 -21.09 4.64
C THR A 166 14.36 -20.97 3.78
N ALA A 167 14.52 -20.87 2.45
CA ALA A 167 13.40 -20.88 1.52
C ALA A 167 12.57 -22.16 1.66
N GLN A 168 13.22 -23.32 1.78
CA GLN A 168 12.56 -24.61 1.96
C GLN A 168 11.78 -24.69 3.28
N GLY A 169 12.34 -24.18 4.38
CA GLY A 169 11.67 -24.10 5.67
C GLY A 169 10.41 -23.22 5.63
N LEU A 170 10.47 -22.10 4.92
CA LEU A 170 9.33 -21.21 4.71
C LEU A 170 8.22 -21.86 3.88
N LEU A 171 8.59 -22.66 2.88
CA LEU A 171 7.65 -23.42 2.05
C LEU A 171 6.98 -24.57 2.84
N ASN A 172 7.76 -25.30 3.63
CA ASN A 172 7.27 -26.44 4.44
C ASN A 172 6.36 -26.02 5.60
N ALA A 173 6.52 -24.81 6.13
CA ALA A 173 5.67 -24.28 7.20
C ALA A 173 4.25 -23.91 6.73
N PHE A 174 3.99 -23.99 5.42
CA PHE A 174 2.73 -23.60 4.81
C PHE A 174 1.76 -24.80 4.69
N SER A 175 0.53 -24.68 5.23
CA SER A 175 -0.51 -25.74 5.16
C SER A 175 -1.75 -25.25 4.43
N LEU A 176 -2.17 -26.02 3.41
CA LEU A 176 -3.40 -25.79 2.66
C LEU A 176 -4.65 -26.14 3.49
N GLU A 177 -4.56 -27.12 4.40
CA GLU A 177 -5.71 -27.51 5.23
C GLU A 177 -6.17 -26.35 6.12
N LYS A 178 -5.24 -25.53 6.64
CA LYS A 178 -5.59 -24.33 7.41
C LYS A 178 -6.37 -23.30 6.59
N LEU A 179 -6.11 -23.18 5.29
CA LEU A 179 -6.79 -22.19 4.43
C LEU A 179 -8.22 -22.61 4.09
N ILE A 180 -8.43 -23.90 3.85
CA ILE A 180 -9.75 -24.46 3.58
C ILE A 180 -10.60 -24.49 4.86
N GLY A 181 -9.98 -24.70 6.03
CA GLY A 181 -10.65 -24.71 7.35
C GLY A 181 -11.04 -23.34 7.93
N LEU A 182 -10.56 -22.22 7.37
CA LEU A 182 -10.90 -20.85 7.84
C LEU A 182 -12.36 -20.42 7.58
N SER A 183 -13.22 -21.31 7.05
CA SER A 183 -14.65 -21.03 6.86
C SER A 183 -15.53 -21.44 8.05
N GLU A 184 -15.01 -22.21 9.02
CA GLU A 184 -15.81 -22.73 10.14
C GLU A 184 -15.61 -22.02 11.49
N GLU A 185 -14.80 -20.96 11.59
CA GLU A 185 -14.71 -20.18 12.84
C GLU A 185 -16.00 -19.39 13.11
N LYS A 186 -16.95 -20.07 13.77
CA LYS A 186 -17.99 -19.45 14.59
C LYS A 186 -17.30 -18.51 15.58
N SER A 187 -17.75 -17.25 15.55
CA SER A 187 -17.42 -16.18 16.48
C SER A 187 -17.41 -16.68 17.94
N ALA A 188 -16.23 -16.97 18.46
CA ALA A 188 -15.99 -17.17 19.88
C ALA A 188 -15.27 -15.92 20.40
N ASN A 189 -15.91 -15.21 21.33
CA ASN A 189 -15.35 -14.09 22.06
C ASN A 189 -14.18 -14.58 22.91
N THR A 190 -12.95 -14.37 22.45
CA THR A 190 -11.75 -14.53 23.27
C THR A 190 -11.38 -13.17 23.86
N THR A 191 -11.72 -12.99 25.13
CA THR A 191 -11.25 -11.86 25.94
C THR A 191 -9.77 -12.07 26.26
N LEU A 192 -8.89 -11.33 25.61
CA LEU A 192 -7.48 -11.27 25.97
C LEU A 192 -7.32 -10.33 27.18
N VAL A 193 -7.03 -10.90 28.34
CA VAL A 193 -6.55 -10.18 29.52
C VAL A 193 -5.11 -9.76 29.25
N VAL A 194 -4.91 -8.47 28.96
CA VAL A 194 -3.59 -7.85 28.85
C VAL A 194 -3.17 -7.39 30.25
N SER A 195 -2.18 -8.07 30.81
CA SER A 195 -1.52 -7.66 32.06
C SER A 195 -0.77 -6.34 31.86
N GLN A 196 -1.03 -5.36 32.72
CA GLN A 196 -0.35 -4.06 32.73
C GLN A 196 1.15 -4.21 33.02
N PRO A 197 2.03 -3.47 32.30
CA PRO A 197 3.44 -3.38 32.66
C PRO A 197 3.63 -2.58 33.95
N LYS A 198 4.51 -3.10 34.81
CA LYS A 198 4.93 -2.54 36.09
C LYS A 198 5.58 -1.16 35.90
N GLU A 199 5.06 -0.19 36.63
CA GLU A 199 5.51 1.20 36.70
C GLU A 199 7.01 1.29 37.01
N SER A 200 7.78 1.88 36.09
CA SER A 200 9.22 2.14 36.25
C SER A 200 9.41 3.59 36.70
N ALA A 201 10.21 3.79 37.75
CA ALA A 201 10.47 5.08 38.37
C ALA A 201 11.01 6.15 37.39
N PRO A 202 10.74 7.45 37.64
CA PRO A 202 11.08 8.53 36.71
C PRO A 202 12.58 8.81 36.69
N ILE A 203 13.20 8.62 35.53
CA ILE A 203 14.56 9.12 35.25
C ILE A 203 14.45 10.63 35.00
N GLN A 204 15.04 11.43 35.90
CA GLN A 204 15.17 12.87 35.73
C GLN A 204 16.12 13.18 34.55
N ALA A 205 15.55 13.53 33.39
CA ALA A 205 16.31 14.00 32.24
C ALA A 205 16.76 15.46 32.47
N LYS A 206 18.08 15.68 32.49
CA LYS A 206 18.68 17.02 32.49
C LYS A 206 18.21 17.79 31.25
N ALA A 207 17.68 18.98 31.47
CA ALA A 207 17.26 19.91 30.43
C ALA A 207 18.49 20.37 29.62
N VAL A 208 18.64 19.80 28.42
CA VAL A 208 19.51 20.38 27.39
C VAL A 208 18.75 21.55 26.78
N ILE A 209 19.20 22.77 27.05
CA ILE A 209 18.66 23.98 26.42
C ILE A 209 19.13 23.95 24.95
N ASN A 210 18.32 23.35 24.09
CA ASN A 210 18.50 23.42 22.64
C ASN A 210 18.00 24.79 22.18
N THR A 211 18.92 25.71 21.90
CA THR A 211 18.62 26.99 21.26
C THR A 211 18.20 26.73 19.81
N LYS A 212 16.91 26.51 19.63
CA LYS A 212 16.26 26.22 18.36
C LYS A 212 16.34 27.44 17.44
N THR A 213 17.42 27.54 16.68
CA THR A 213 17.54 28.56 15.64
C THR A 213 16.51 28.23 14.55
N PRO A 214 15.53 29.10 14.26
CA PRO A 214 14.56 28.83 13.22
C PRO A 214 15.27 28.82 11.87
N LEU A 215 15.14 27.73 11.10
CA LEU A 215 15.76 27.60 9.78
C LEU A 215 15.20 28.57 8.71
N GLY A 216 14.20 29.39 9.08
CA GLY A 216 13.47 30.29 8.19
C GLY A 216 12.61 29.51 7.19
N LEU A 217 11.29 29.58 7.32
CA LEU A 217 10.38 28.97 6.33
C LEU A 217 10.38 29.82 5.06
N THR A 218 10.68 29.23 3.91
CA THR A 218 10.54 29.88 2.59
C THR A 218 9.19 29.56 1.97
N ASP A 219 8.88 28.26 1.83
CA ASP A 219 7.61 27.83 1.28
C ASP A 219 7.26 26.40 1.69
N VAL A 220 5.99 26.03 1.52
CA VAL A 220 5.53 24.64 1.63
C VAL A 220 4.94 24.26 0.29
N ILE A 221 5.48 23.20 -0.30
CA ILE A 221 5.10 22.75 -1.63
C ILE A 221 4.57 21.33 -1.60
N MET A 222 3.76 21.01 -2.59
CA MET A 222 3.26 19.68 -2.86
C MET A 222 3.56 19.29 -4.29
N ARG A 223 3.90 18.01 -4.48
CA ARG A 223 4.02 17.42 -5.81
C ARG A 223 3.33 16.07 -5.84
N THR A 224 2.81 15.73 -7.00
CA THR A 224 2.28 14.40 -7.27
C THR A 224 3.41 13.52 -7.80
N VAL A 225 3.60 12.36 -7.19
CA VAL A 225 4.64 11.40 -7.52
C VAL A 225 4.04 10.06 -7.89
N THR A 226 4.59 9.46 -8.93
CA THR A 226 4.28 8.09 -9.32
C THR A 226 5.25 7.16 -8.61
N ASN A 227 4.72 6.30 -7.75
CA ASN A 227 5.49 5.26 -7.08
C ASN A 227 5.12 3.89 -7.64
N TYR A 228 6.04 2.94 -7.50
CA TYR A 228 5.90 1.56 -7.92
C TYR A 228 6.03 0.68 -6.67
N GLY A 229 5.04 -0.17 -6.41
CA GLY A 229 5.04 -1.12 -5.30
C GLY A 229 4.52 -2.49 -5.74
N LEU A 230 4.43 -3.43 -4.79
CA LEU A 230 3.94 -4.80 -5.03
C LEU A 230 2.53 -4.82 -5.64
N ASN A 231 1.71 -3.78 -5.41
CA ASN A 231 0.36 -3.64 -5.95
C ASN A 231 0.29 -2.77 -7.23
N GLY A 232 1.42 -2.60 -7.93
CA GLY A 232 1.50 -1.84 -9.17
C GLY A 232 1.84 -0.35 -8.98
N VAL A 233 1.41 0.46 -9.94
CA VAL A 233 1.67 1.90 -9.99
C VAL A 233 0.64 2.63 -9.14
N TYR A 234 1.10 3.46 -8.21
CA TYR A 234 0.22 4.32 -7.42
C TYR A 234 0.71 5.76 -7.42
N ILE A 235 -0.27 6.66 -7.37
CA ILE A 235 -0.04 8.10 -7.30
C ILE A 235 -0.06 8.49 -5.82
N LYS A 236 1.00 9.18 -5.38
CA LYS A 236 1.12 9.72 -4.04
C LYS A 236 1.35 11.22 -4.12
N ASN A 237 0.72 12.00 -3.25
CA ASN A 237 1.09 13.39 -3.07
C ASN A 237 2.21 13.45 -2.00
N GLU A 238 3.25 14.23 -2.27
CA GLU A 238 4.34 14.47 -1.34
C GLU A 238 4.37 15.95 -1.01
N VAL A 239 4.34 16.27 0.28
CA VAL A 239 4.52 17.63 0.79
C VAL A 239 5.98 17.82 1.14
N SER A 240 6.53 19.00 0.88
CA SER A 240 7.90 19.34 1.27
C SER A 240 7.98 20.77 1.77
N VAL A 241 8.74 20.96 2.83
CA VAL A 241 9.02 22.25 3.45
C VAL A 241 10.36 22.75 2.92
N LEU A 242 10.37 23.95 2.37
CA LEU A 242 11.57 24.63 1.85
C LEU A 242 12.05 25.64 2.90
N PHE A 243 13.29 25.50 3.35
CA PHE A 243 13.91 26.41 4.31
C PHE A 243 14.84 27.41 3.61
N ALA A 244 15.03 28.58 4.21
CA ALA A 244 15.83 29.68 3.68
C ALA A 244 17.32 29.31 3.54
N ASP A 245 17.82 28.38 4.35
CA ASP A 245 19.19 27.83 4.28
C ASP A 245 19.41 26.86 3.10
N GLY A 246 18.43 26.73 2.20
CA GLY A 246 18.45 25.82 1.06
C GLY A 246 18.24 24.35 1.45
N THR A 247 17.80 24.04 2.68
CA THR A 247 17.40 22.68 3.06
C THR A 247 15.93 22.41 2.79
N ILE A 248 15.63 21.17 2.45
CA ILE A 248 14.26 20.70 2.18
C ILE A 248 13.95 19.52 3.10
N PHE A 249 12.73 19.50 3.64
CA PHE A 249 12.20 18.43 4.49
C PHE A 249 10.91 17.84 3.90
N SER A 250 10.92 16.55 3.58
CA SER A 250 9.81 15.87 2.91
C SER A 250 8.87 15.17 3.90
N ASN A 251 7.56 15.29 3.64
CA ASN A 251 6.45 14.68 4.37
C ASN A 251 6.55 14.92 5.89
N PRO A 252 6.41 16.19 6.33
CA PRO A 252 6.34 16.51 7.75
C PRO A 252 5.16 15.80 8.41
N ASN A 253 5.35 15.36 9.64
CA ASN A 253 4.32 14.70 10.44
C ASN A 253 3.91 15.62 11.60
N GLU A 254 4.91 16.06 12.34
CA GLU A 254 4.81 17.01 13.45
C GLU A 254 4.69 18.45 12.93
N PRO A 255 4.17 19.39 13.75
CA PRO A 255 4.05 20.78 13.36
C PRO A 255 5.44 21.41 13.22
N LEU A 256 5.56 22.40 12.33
CA LEU A 256 6.86 22.96 11.95
C LEU A 256 7.54 23.73 13.09
N ASP A 257 6.75 24.30 14.00
CA ASP A 257 7.24 24.97 15.22
C ASP A 257 7.82 23.98 16.25
N ALA A 258 7.43 22.70 16.20
CA ALA A 258 8.00 21.62 17.02
C ALA A 258 9.24 20.97 16.40
N LEU A 259 9.49 21.14 15.10
CA LEU A 259 10.61 20.50 14.38
C LEU A 259 11.99 20.91 14.94
N ASP A 260 12.69 19.98 15.58
CA ASP A 260 14.14 20.07 15.78
C ASP A 260 14.86 19.51 14.55
N ALA A 261 15.32 20.40 13.68
CA ALA A 261 15.91 20.00 12.41
C ALA A 261 17.22 19.20 12.58
N VAL A 262 17.99 19.46 13.63
CA VAL A 262 19.26 18.75 13.88
C VAL A 262 18.95 17.31 14.27
N ILE A 263 18.05 17.12 15.24
CA ILE A 263 17.62 15.79 15.68
C ILE A 263 16.93 15.05 14.52
N SER A 264 16.05 15.72 13.78
CA SER A 264 15.31 15.13 12.66
C SER A 264 16.23 14.72 11.51
N LYS A 265 17.25 15.51 11.16
CA LYS A 265 18.27 15.14 10.15
C LYS A 265 19.01 13.87 10.55
N ARG A 266 19.33 13.70 11.84
CA ARG A 266 20.01 12.51 12.37
C ARG A 266 19.11 11.28 12.37
N GLN A 267 17.86 11.42 12.82
CA GLN A 267 16.92 10.29 12.92
C GLN A 267 16.36 9.86 11.56
N ASN A 268 16.11 10.83 10.67
CA ASN A 268 15.42 10.61 9.41
C ASN A 268 16.18 11.22 8.22
N PRO A 269 17.45 10.87 7.98
CA PRO A 269 18.29 11.52 6.95
C PRO A 269 17.69 11.41 5.53
N LYS A 270 16.86 10.40 5.27
CA LYS A 270 16.15 10.20 4.00
C LYS A 270 14.98 11.17 3.77
N LYS A 271 14.54 11.92 4.78
CA LYS A 271 13.52 12.98 4.63
C LYS A 271 14.14 14.34 4.31
N TRP A 272 15.46 14.47 4.47
CA TRP A 272 16.16 15.75 4.32
C TRP A 272 16.96 15.81 3.03
N GLY A 273 17.09 17.00 2.46
CA GLY A 273 17.93 17.25 1.29
C GLY A 273 18.29 18.72 1.13
N LYS A 274 18.74 19.06 -0.08
CA LYS A 274 18.99 20.45 -0.49
C LYS A 274 18.06 20.84 -1.64
N TRP A 275 17.69 22.10 -1.72
CA TRP A 275 16.92 22.64 -2.83
C TRP A 275 17.53 23.93 -3.35
N GLN A 276 17.27 24.22 -4.62
CA GLN A 276 17.56 25.48 -5.26
C GLN A 276 16.48 25.77 -6.31
N LYS A 277 16.02 27.01 -6.39
CA LYS A 277 15.08 27.44 -7.43
C LYS A 277 15.86 28.04 -8.61
N ILE A 278 15.62 27.52 -9.81
CA ILE A 278 16.24 27.96 -11.07
C ILE A 278 15.09 28.30 -12.03
N GLY A 279 14.73 29.58 -12.11
CA GLY A 279 13.51 30.02 -12.81
C GLY A 279 12.26 29.40 -12.18
N SER A 280 11.48 28.65 -12.97
CA SER A 280 10.29 27.93 -12.51
C SER A 280 10.58 26.50 -12.01
N VAL A 281 11.82 26.02 -12.16
CA VAL A 281 12.22 24.66 -11.80
C VAL A 281 12.80 24.64 -10.39
N LEU A 282 12.34 23.69 -9.57
CA LEU A 282 12.94 23.42 -8.27
C LEU A 282 13.90 22.24 -8.41
N ARG A 283 15.21 22.51 -8.30
CA ARG A 283 16.24 21.46 -8.29
C ARG A 283 16.42 20.95 -6.87
N VAL A 284 16.16 19.66 -6.64
CA VAL A 284 16.21 19.02 -5.32
C VAL A 284 17.26 17.92 -5.30
N THR A 285 18.21 18.02 -4.38
CA THR A 285 19.27 17.04 -4.15
C THR A 285 18.94 16.18 -2.94
N LYS A 286 18.83 14.86 -3.17
CA LYS A 286 18.54 13.87 -2.13
C LYS A 286 19.83 13.17 -1.70
N PRO A 287 20.32 13.37 -0.46
CA PRO A 287 21.65 12.92 -0.03
C PRO A 287 21.80 11.40 -0.08
N TRP A 288 20.76 10.65 0.30
CA TRP A 288 20.80 9.18 0.31
C TRP A 288 20.90 8.53 -1.08
N LYS A 289 20.69 9.30 -2.16
CA LYS A 289 20.91 8.83 -3.54
C LYS A 289 22.07 9.53 -4.23
N ASN A 290 22.64 10.56 -3.61
CA ASN A 290 23.54 11.53 -4.23
C ASN A 290 23.05 11.97 -5.63
N LYS A 291 21.74 12.23 -5.75
CA LYS A 291 21.08 12.56 -7.02
C LYS A 291 20.24 13.81 -6.91
N SER A 292 20.33 14.63 -7.95
CA SER A 292 19.52 15.83 -8.13
C SER A 292 18.33 15.54 -9.05
N TYR A 293 17.20 16.17 -8.76
CA TYR A 293 15.96 16.02 -9.48
C TYR A 293 15.40 17.41 -9.80
N ASP A 294 15.02 17.62 -11.06
CA ASP A 294 14.40 18.86 -11.50
C ASP A 294 12.88 18.73 -11.43
N TRP A 295 12.27 19.37 -10.44
CA TRP A 295 10.83 19.37 -10.25
C TRP A 295 10.22 20.52 -11.05
N LYS A 296 9.62 20.17 -12.20
CA LYS A 296 8.95 21.11 -13.10
C LYS A 296 7.47 21.35 -12.74
N LYS A 297 6.85 20.40 -12.03
CA LYS A 297 5.45 20.46 -11.61
C LYS A 297 5.38 20.28 -10.10
N TRP A 298 5.02 21.35 -9.43
CA TRP A 298 4.80 21.43 -7.99
C TRP A 298 3.82 22.57 -7.75
N PHE A 299 3.16 22.55 -6.61
CA PHE A 299 2.19 23.56 -6.23
C PHE A 299 2.46 24.02 -4.81
N ARG A 300 2.08 25.26 -4.51
CA ARG A 300 2.16 25.79 -3.16
C ARG A 300 1.03 25.20 -2.30
N VAL A 301 1.38 24.63 -1.16
CA VAL A 301 0.42 24.26 -0.11
C VAL A 301 0.00 25.55 0.57
N ARG A 302 -1.30 25.74 0.79
CA ARG A 302 -1.80 26.95 1.44
C ARG A 302 -1.88 26.74 2.95
N PRO A 303 -1.42 27.71 3.76
CA PRO A 303 -1.70 27.69 5.19
C PRO A 303 -3.19 27.97 5.41
N ALA A 304 -3.71 27.56 6.56
CA ALA A 304 -5.02 27.97 7.02
C ALA A 304 -4.95 29.31 7.77
N GLU A 305 -6.07 30.01 7.84
CA GLU A 305 -6.23 31.11 8.77
C GLU A 305 -6.35 30.58 10.20
N LYS A 306 -5.90 31.38 11.17
CA LYS A 306 -6.02 31.04 12.59
C LYS A 306 -7.49 30.89 12.97
N GLY A 307 -7.86 29.71 13.48
CA GLY A 307 -9.22 29.37 13.88
C GLY A 307 -10.14 28.96 12.73
N GLN A 308 -9.63 28.85 11.49
CA GLN A 308 -10.42 28.42 10.34
C GLN A 308 -11.09 27.07 10.59
N LYS A 309 -12.37 26.97 10.20
CA LYS A 309 -13.18 25.76 10.38
C LYS A 309 -13.28 24.98 9.07
N ILE A 310 -13.06 23.69 9.18
CA ILE A 310 -13.35 22.69 8.15
C ILE A 310 -14.73 22.11 8.46
N VAL A 311 -15.56 21.95 7.43
CA VAL A 311 -16.89 21.34 7.56
C VAL A 311 -17.03 20.27 6.50
N GLY A 312 -17.42 19.06 6.91
CA GLY A 312 -17.72 17.97 5.99
C GLY A 312 -17.15 16.63 6.41
N HIS A 313 -17.17 15.70 5.46
CA HIS A 313 -16.68 14.34 5.62
C HIS A 313 -15.60 14.09 4.57
N PHE A 314 -14.50 13.47 4.98
CA PHE A 314 -13.33 13.33 4.13
C PHE A 314 -12.79 11.92 4.20
N ASN A 315 -12.38 11.39 3.05
CA ASN A 315 -11.68 10.12 2.93
C ASN A 315 -10.17 10.38 2.94
N SER A 316 -9.42 9.50 3.60
CA SER A 316 -7.97 9.46 3.47
C SER A 316 -7.60 8.86 2.10
N LEU A 317 -6.68 9.51 1.38
CA LEU A 317 -6.07 8.94 0.18
C LEU A 317 -5.04 7.86 0.51
N ASP A 318 -4.59 7.79 1.76
CA ASP A 318 -3.59 6.83 2.23
C ASP A 318 -4.25 5.52 2.65
N GLY A 319 -4.92 4.87 1.69
CA GLY A 319 -5.78 3.69 1.89
C GLY A 319 -5.11 2.42 2.45
N PHE A 320 -3.80 2.42 2.68
CA PHE A 320 -3.04 1.27 3.17
C PHE A 320 -2.36 1.49 4.52
N GLY A 321 -2.74 2.53 5.29
CA GLY A 321 -2.15 2.75 6.61
C GLY A 321 -0.65 3.09 6.56
N GLY A 322 -0.19 3.66 5.44
CA GLY A 322 1.21 4.03 5.23
C GLY A 322 1.64 5.29 5.99
N SER A 323 0.68 6.07 6.50
CA SER A 323 0.95 7.11 7.48
C SER A 323 0.94 6.48 8.86
N THR A 324 2.08 6.51 9.54
CA THR A 324 2.24 5.97 10.89
C THR A 324 1.53 6.82 11.96
N VAL A 325 1.04 8.00 11.59
CA VAL A 325 0.62 9.03 12.55
C VAL A 325 -0.89 9.05 12.74
N ILE A 326 -1.65 8.98 11.64
CA ILE A 326 -3.12 8.96 11.70
C ILE A 326 -3.62 7.73 10.95
N ASN A 327 -3.98 6.70 11.72
CA ASN A 327 -4.58 5.47 11.21
C ASN A 327 -6.11 5.61 11.08
N ALA A 328 -6.54 6.55 10.25
CA ALA A 328 -7.96 6.78 9.97
C ALA A 328 -8.25 6.62 8.48
N ALA A 329 -9.29 5.85 8.16
CA ALA A 329 -9.81 5.73 6.80
C ALA A 329 -10.50 7.03 6.37
N MET A 330 -11.12 7.70 7.34
CA MET A 330 -11.97 8.85 7.11
C MET A 330 -11.91 9.79 8.33
N VAL A 331 -12.11 11.10 8.11
CA VAL A 331 -12.41 12.09 9.16
C VAL A 331 -13.69 12.89 8.87
N ALA A 332 -14.40 13.29 9.92
CA ALA A 332 -15.52 14.22 9.86
C ALA A 332 -15.19 15.49 10.66
N PHE A 333 -15.55 16.66 10.14
CA PHE A 333 -15.42 17.95 10.82
C PHE A 333 -16.74 18.73 10.79
N ASP A 334 -16.99 19.55 11.80
CA ASP A 334 -18.17 20.42 11.84
C ASP A 334 -17.84 21.91 12.04
N SER A 335 -18.87 22.75 11.88
CA SER A 335 -18.77 24.21 11.98
C SER A 335 -18.44 24.72 13.38
N GLN A 336 -18.53 23.88 14.41
CA GLN A 336 -18.20 24.22 15.79
C GLN A 336 -16.75 23.88 16.15
N GLY A 337 -15.96 23.36 15.19
CA GLY A 337 -14.59 22.96 15.44
C GLY A 337 -14.45 21.62 16.13
N ARG A 338 -15.40 20.70 15.93
CA ARG A 338 -15.29 19.31 16.38
C ARG A 338 -14.86 18.39 15.26
N PHE A 339 -14.21 17.28 15.61
CA PHE A 339 -13.82 16.24 14.68
C PHE A 339 -14.16 14.84 15.22
N ALA A 340 -14.26 13.87 14.30
CA ALA A 340 -14.32 12.45 14.64
C ALA A 340 -13.61 11.58 13.58
N TRP A 341 -12.75 10.67 14.03
CA TRP A 341 -12.09 9.69 13.17
C TRP A 341 -12.92 8.41 13.01
N LYS A 342 -12.77 7.75 11.86
CA LYS A 342 -13.16 6.35 11.66
C LYS A 342 -11.94 5.54 11.26
N THR A 343 -11.57 4.62 12.12
CA THR A 343 -10.46 3.71 11.92
C THR A 343 -10.81 2.66 10.86
N VAL A 344 -9.78 2.15 10.17
CA VAL A 344 -9.93 1.16 9.10
C VAL A 344 -10.35 -0.22 9.65
N LYS A 345 -10.05 -0.52 10.93
CA LYS A 345 -10.26 -1.84 11.55
C LYS A 345 -11.20 -1.76 12.76
N GLY A 346 -12.37 -2.40 12.65
CA GLY A 346 -13.02 -3.04 13.80
C GLY A 346 -13.84 -2.18 14.77
N GLY A 347 -14.68 -1.26 14.29
CA GLY A 347 -15.66 -0.64 15.18
C GLY A 347 -16.67 0.27 14.49
N ASN A 348 -17.94 0.15 14.87
CA ASN A 348 -19.01 1.04 14.46
C ASN A 348 -18.99 2.30 15.33
N THR A 349 -17.90 3.07 15.29
CA THR A 349 -17.83 4.33 16.05
C THR A 349 -18.77 5.36 15.42
N SER A 350 -19.49 6.10 16.27
CA SER A 350 -20.37 7.18 15.81
C SER A 350 -19.54 8.21 15.04
N TRP A 351 -19.86 8.31 13.75
CA TRP A 351 -19.14 9.09 12.75
C TRP A 351 -19.52 10.58 12.74
N LYS A 352 -20.51 10.96 13.56
CA LYS A 352 -20.99 12.35 13.68
C LYS A 352 -20.20 13.05 14.79
N PRO A 353 -19.41 14.10 14.50
CA PRO A 353 -18.62 14.83 15.50
C PRO A 353 -19.45 15.30 16.70
N ILE A 354 -20.68 15.76 16.45
CA ILE A 354 -21.62 16.29 17.45
C ILE A 354 -21.95 15.29 18.56
N TYR A 355 -22.01 14.00 18.23
CA TYR A 355 -22.54 12.95 19.12
C TYR A 355 -21.50 11.89 19.50
N SER A 356 -20.26 12.03 19.05
CA SER A 356 -19.24 11.03 19.33
C SER A 356 -18.65 11.25 20.72
N LYS A 357 -18.89 10.29 21.62
CA LYS A 357 -18.18 10.15 22.90
C LYS A 357 -16.91 9.31 22.76
N SER A 358 -16.50 8.94 21.55
CA SER A 358 -15.32 8.10 21.36
C SER A 358 -14.04 8.85 21.73
N ALA A 359 -13.02 8.11 22.17
CA ALA A 359 -11.69 8.66 22.40
C ALA A 359 -11.00 9.13 21.09
N SER A 360 -11.57 8.79 19.92
CA SER A 360 -11.08 9.21 18.60
C SER A 360 -11.85 10.41 18.03
N ALA A 361 -12.58 11.14 18.89
CA ALA A 361 -13.26 12.38 18.56
C ALA A 361 -12.86 13.48 19.56
N GLY A 362 -13.15 14.72 19.22
CA GLY A 362 -12.80 15.86 20.07
C GLY A 362 -12.98 17.21 19.37
N THR A 363 -12.23 18.21 19.79
CA THR A 363 -12.17 19.54 19.19
C THR A 363 -10.84 19.78 18.49
N TYR A 364 -10.81 20.72 17.55
CA TYR A 364 -9.57 21.10 16.88
C TYR A 364 -9.40 22.61 16.75
N GLU A 365 -8.15 23.01 16.66
CA GLU A 365 -7.69 24.37 16.38
C GLU A 365 -6.71 24.32 15.20
N ILE A 366 -6.83 25.26 14.28
CA ILE A 366 -5.90 25.40 13.15
C ILE A 366 -5.20 26.75 13.27
N ASP A 367 -3.90 26.78 13.01
CA ASP A 367 -3.05 27.96 13.00
C ASP A 367 -1.98 27.78 11.92
N GLU A 368 -2.14 28.45 10.77
CA GLU A 368 -1.27 28.33 9.60
C GLU A 368 -1.07 26.88 9.13
N TYR A 369 0.16 26.35 9.26
CA TYR A 369 0.53 24.98 8.88
C TYR A 369 0.46 24.00 10.06
N LYS A 370 -0.34 24.30 11.08
CA LYS A 370 -0.53 23.46 12.26
C LYS A 370 -2.00 23.22 12.50
N ILE A 371 -2.34 21.96 12.79
CA ILE A 371 -3.60 21.58 13.39
C ILE A 371 -3.32 20.93 14.74
N THR A 372 -4.05 21.36 15.75
CA THR A 372 -4.03 20.77 17.08
C THR A 372 -5.37 20.11 17.36
N LEU A 373 -5.33 18.82 17.70
CA LEU A 373 -6.49 18.01 18.05
C LEU A 373 -6.50 17.82 19.57
N THR A 374 -7.60 18.19 20.21
CA THR A 374 -7.88 17.91 21.62
C THR A 374 -8.95 16.84 21.67
N TYR A 375 -8.57 15.61 22.00
CA TYR A 375 -9.47 14.46 22.06
C TYR A 375 -10.35 14.49 23.32
N ASN A 376 -11.49 13.80 23.27
CA ASN A 376 -12.43 13.71 24.40
C ASN A 376 -11.83 13.11 25.68
N ASN A 377 -10.74 12.35 25.58
CA ASN A 377 -9.99 11.81 26.72
C ASN A 377 -8.97 12.80 27.31
N GLY A 378 -8.94 14.05 26.83
CA GLY A 378 -8.03 15.10 27.27
C GLY A 378 -6.65 15.09 26.60
N VAL A 379 -6.34 14.07 25.79
CA VAL A 379 -5.08 14.03 25.03
C VAL A 379 -5.07 15.16 23.99
N ARG A 380 -3.93 15.85 23.86
CA ARG A 380 -3.72 16.90 22.87
C ARG A 380 -2.56 16.52 21.96
N GLU A 381 -2.81 16.48 20.67
CA GLU A 381 -1.80 16.19 19.63
C GLU A 381 -1.75 17.32 18.63
N SER A 382 -0.58 17.59 18.06
CA SER A 382 -0.43 18.58 17.00
C SER A 382 0.30 17.98 15.81
N PHE A 383 -0.11 18.40 14.63
CA PHE A 383 0.39 17.89 13.36
C PHE A 383 0.65 19.04 12.41
N PHE A 384 1.50 18.77 11.43
CA PHE A 384 1.55 19.60 10.24
C PHE A 384 0.17 19.64 9.57
N PHE A 385 -0.23 20.79 9.03
CA PHE A 385 -1.48 21.00 8.33
C PHE A 385 -1.24 21.78 7.05
N GLY A 386 -2.10 21.63 6.04
CA GLY A 386 -2.16 22.56 4.92
C GLY A 386 -3.26 22.22 3.92
N PHE A 387 -3.77 23.23 3.24
CA PHE A 387 -4.73 23.07 2.15
C PHE A 387 -4.04 22.87 0.81
N TYR A 388 -4.73 22.19 -0.09
CA TYR A 388 -4.32 22.09 -1.48
C TYR A 388 -4.47 23.47 -2.17
N PRO A 389 -3.81 23.68 -3.32
CA PRO A 389 -3.74 24.99 -3.95
C PRO A 389 -5.10 25.59 -4.36
N MET A 390 -6.06 24.74 -4.73
CA MET A 390 -7.28 25.16 -5.42
C MET A 390 -8.50 25.34 -4.50
N ASP A 391 -8.54 24.66 -3.35
CA ASP A 391 -9.72 24.66 -2.47
C ASP A 391 -9.35 24.29 -1.03
N ASP A 392 -10.27 24.57 -0.11
CA ASP A 392 -10.18 24.24 1.32
C ASP A 392 -10.80 22.87 1.65
N GLU A 393 -11.15 22.10 0.63
CA GLU A 393 -11.81 20.81 0.76
C GLU A 393 -10.82 19.63 0.66
N HIS A 394 -9.65 19.87 0.06
CA HIS A 394 -8.53 18.97 -0.02
C HIS A 394 -7.41 19.48 0.87
N PHE A 395 -6.96 18.65 1.80
CA PHE A 395 -5.95 19.04 2.77
C PHE A 395 -5.06 17.88 3.18
N VAL A 396 -4.06 18.20 3.99
CA VAL A 396 -3.12 17.24 4.57
C VAL A 396 -3.06 17.47 6.08
N ILE A 397 -3.06 16.37 6.85
CA ILE A 397 -2.78 16.36 8.29
C ILE A 397 -1.62 15.40 8.54
N GLY A 398 -0.51 15.92 9.04
CA GLY A 398 0.77 15.23 9.08
C GLY A 398 1.19 14.82 7.66
N SER A 399 1.35 13.51 7.44
CA SER A 399 1.60 12.95 6.11
C SER A 399 0.36 12.29 5.47
N SER A 400 -0.81 12.43 6.08
CA SER A 400 -2.07 11.87 5.59
C SER A 400 -2.84 12.89 4.75
N HIS A 401 -3.26 12.51 3.54
CA HIS A 401 -4.02 13.36 2.64
C HIS A 401 -5.52 13.06 2.68
N PHE A 402 -6.34 14.11 2.67
CA PHE A 402 -7.79 14.01 2.79
C PHE A 402 -8.50 14.69 1.62
N THR A 403 -9.58 14.06 1.15
CA THR A 403 -10.44 14.57 0.07
C THR A 403 -11.90 14.44 0.45
N PRO A 404 -12.81 15.28 -0.07
CA PRO A 404 -14.23 15.18 0.24
C PRO A 404 -14.78 13.79 -0.05
N LYS A 405 -15.59 13.31 0.87
CA LYS A 405 -16.40 12.12 0.67
C LYS A 405 -17.60 12.53 -0.17
N LYS A 406 -17.64 12.03 -1.40
CA LYS A 406 -18.79 12.15 -2.30
C LYS A 406 -19.98 11.34 -1.78
#